data_AF-A0AAT9GYF8-F1
#
_entry.id   AF-A0AAT9GYF8-F1
#
_cell.length_a   1.000
_cell.length_b   1.000
_cell.length_c   1.000
_cell.angle_alpha   90.00
_cell.angle_beta   90.00
_cell.angle_gamma   90.00
#
_symmetry.space_group_name_H-M   'P 1'
#
loop_
_entity.id
_entity.type
_entity.pdbx_description
1 polymer ?
#
loop_
_entity_poly.entity_id
_entity_poly.type
_entity_poly.pdbx_seq_one_letter_code
_entity_poly.pdbx_strand_id
1 'polypeptide(L)'
;MYIQKKFSILITTKNRKEDLNSTLRKIQHLLDREDVSCIICDDGSTDGTYSFIEKNYPEIHLIRNNKSEGLIYSRNRMMDLVTTDFAISIDDDLHFITTNPLEIIEKAFDENPDAALFSFRIYWNLEEPKITGCNDVLHQTKSFAGGANVWRMSVWRDIPDYPAWFVFYGEEDFASFQLFKRQWKIYYLPEVLVNHRVDLKSRKNNADYSLRLRRSLRSGWYLYFLFYPLKVIPRKITYSVWMQLKLRVFKGDFKALKALFLATIDLILAFPKIIRNSNRLSVREYKIYQELEDTKLYWKP
;
A
#
# COMPACT_ATOMS: atom_id res chain seq x y z
N MET A 1 15.47 11.26 -30.56
CA MET A 1 14.57 10.11 -30.30
C MET A 1 13.71 10.50 -29.11
N TYR A 2 12.39 10.41 -29.19
CA TYR A 2 11.55 10.53 -27.99
C TYR A 2 11.82 9.28 -27.15
N ILE A 3 12.44 9.43 -25.98
CA ILE A 3 12.55 8.33 -25.02
C ILE A 3 11.13 8.06 -24.50
N GLN A 4 10.66 6.82 -24.68
CA GLN A 4 9.38 6.40 -24.14
C GLN A 4 9.49 6.32 -22.62
N LYS A 5 8.59 7.01 -21.90
CA LYS A 5 8.52 6.90 -20.45
C LYS A 5 8.24 5.46 -20.03
N LYS A 6 9.06 4.94 -19.12
CA LYS A 6 9.04 3.55 -18.66
C LYS A 6 8.52 3.41 -17.23
N PHE A 7 8.73 4.43 -16.40
CA PHE A 7 8.32 4.42 -14.99
C PHE A 7 7.41 5.61 -14.65
N SER A 8 6.38 5.35 -13.84
CA SER A 8 5.56 6.40 -13.22
C SER A 8 5.69 6.33 -11.71
N ILE A 9 6.20 7.37 -11.06
CA ILE A 9 6.23 7.52 -9.60
C ILE A 9 4.90 8.13 -9.15
N LEU A 10 4.19 7.44 -8.27
CA LEU A 10 2.86 7.80 -7.79
C LEU A 10 2.91 8.16 -6.31
N ILE A 11 2.40 9.35 -5.97
CA ILE A 11 2.38 9.83 -4.58
C ILE A 11 1.00 10.38 -4.25
N THR A 12 0.34 9.80 -3.26
CA THR A 12 -0.85 10.41 -2.64
C THR A 12 -0.44 11.28 -1.48
N THR A 13 -1.05 12.46 -1.33
CA THR A 13 -0.78 13.34 -0.19
C THR A 13 -2.05 13.96 0.37
N LYS A 14 -2.01 14.32 1.65
CA LYS A 14 -3.06 15.12 2.30
C LYS A 14 -2.53 15.85 3.53
N ASN A 15 -2.44 17.18 3.44
CA ASN A 15 -1.95 18.06 4.50
C ASN A 15 -0.54 17.71 5.00
N ARG A 16 0.37 17.43 4.07
CA ARG A 16 1.74 16.96 4.34
C ARG A 16 2.77 17.72 3.49
N LYS A 17 2.56 19.02 3.28
CA LYS A 17 3.40 19.87 2.41
C LYS A 17 4.90 19.70 2.64
N GLU A 18 5.35 19.75 3.90
CA GLU A 18 6.78 19.69 4.23
C GLU A 18 7.37 18.28 4.03
N ASP A 19 6.62 17.24 4.42
CA ASP A 19 7.04 15.85 4.21
C ASP A 19 7.17 15.54 2.71
N LEU A 20 6.17 15.96 1.92
CA LEU A 20 6.17 15.80 0.47
C LEU A 20 7.32 16.56 -0.19
N ASN A 21 7.55 17.82 0.20
CA ASN A 21 8.69 18.59 -0.32
C ASN A 21 10.03 17.91 -0.02
N SER A 22 10.19 17.36 1.19
CA SER A 22 11.38 16.58 1.57
C SER A 22 11.54 15.33 0.70
N THR A 23 10.45 14.61 0.43
CA THR A 23 10.44 13.45 -0.47
C THR A 23 10.88 13.85 -1.87
N LEU A 24 10.26 14.86 -2.47
CA LEU A 24 10.53 15.30 -3.83
C LEU A 24 11.98 15.73 -4.02
N ARG A 25 12.54 16.50 -3.08
CA ARG A 25 13.97 16.85 -3.10
C ARG A 25 14.89 15.64 -3.07
N LYS A 26 14.57 14.63 -2.27
CA LYS A 26 15.38 13.41 -2.14
C LYS A 26 15.30 12.51 -3.37
N ILE A 27 14.19 12.54 -4.10
CA ILE A 27 14.01 11.77 -5.35
C ILE A 27 14.20 12.61 -6.61
N GLN A 28 14.67 13.86 -6.52
CA GLN A 28 14.83 14.77 -7.66
C GLN A 28 15.64 14.15 -8.80
N HIS A 29 16.72 13.45 -8.46
CA HIS A 29 17.56 12.72 -9.41
C HIS A 29 16.80 11.66 -10.25
N LEU A 30 15.66 11.14 -9.75
CA LEU A 30 14.78 10.26 -10.52
C LEU A 30 13.78 11.06 -11.35
N LEU A 31 13.29 12.19 -10.83
CA LEU A 31 12.34 13.06 -11.52
C LEU A 31 12.98 13.76 -12.73
N ASP A 32 14.29 13.99 -12.70
CA ASP A 32 15.05 14.61 -13.80
C ASP A 32 15.32 13.64 -14.97
N ARG A 33 14.96 12.35 -14.85
CA ARG A 33 15.17 11.35 -15.91
C ARG A 33 14.08 11.43 -16.98
N GLU A 34 14.48 11.29 -18.25
CA GLU A 34 13.56 11.32 -19.39
C GLU A 34 12.58 10.12 -19.43
N ASP A 35 12.98 8.97 -18.87
CA ASP A 35 12.18 7.75 -18.83
C ASP A 35 11.19 7.71 -17.64
N VAL A 36 11.10 8.79 -16.85
CA VAL A 36 10.26 8.88 -15.65
C VAL A 36 9.13 9.91 -15.83
N SER A 37 7.93 9.56 -15.36
CA SER A 37 6.86 10.50 -15.04
C SER A 37 6.56 10.46 -13.54
N CYS A 38 6.01 11.54 -13.01
CA CYS A 38 5.48 11.57 -11.66
C CYS A 38 4.04 12.07 -11.68
N ILE A 39 3.17 11.36 -10.95
CA ILE A 39 1.78 11.72 -10.74
C ILE A 39 1.59 11.90 -9.23
N ILE A 40 1.07 13.06 -8.83
CA ILE A 40 0.73 13.34 -7.43
C ILE A 40 -0.77 13.54 -7.34
N CYS A 41 -1.42 12.85 -6.40
CA CYS A 41 -2.81 13.10 -6.06
C CYS A 41 -2.92 13.79 -4.71
N ASP A 42 -3.28 15.07 -4.73
CA ASP A 42 -3.70 15.82 -3.54
C ASP A 42 -5.14 15.45 -3.14
N ASP A 43 -5.31 14.75 -2.02
CA ASP A 43 -6.62 14.32 -1.50
C ASP A 43 -7.35 15.43 -0.73
N GLY A 44 -7.42 16.62 -1.35
CA GLY A 44 -8.11 17.78 -0.82
C GLY A 44 -7.38 18.46 0.34
N SER A 45 -6.07 18.72 0.21
CA SER A 45 -5.32 19.44 1.23
C SER A 45 -5.81 20.88 1.40
N THR A 46 -5.69 21.38 2.63
CA THR A 46 -6.07 22.71 3.09
C THR A 46 -4.89 23.51 3.65
N ASP A 47 -3.68 22.94 3.64
CA ASP A 47 -2.44 23.53 4.20
C ASP A 47 -1.55 24.22 3.14
N GLY A 48 -2.07 24.36 1.92
CA GLY A 48 -1.33 24.91 0.77
C GLY A 48 -0.48 23.89 0.00
N THR A 49 -0.57 22.58 0.31
CA THR A 49 0.16 21.52 -0.41
C THR A 49 -0.04 21.61 -1.93
N TYR A 50 -1.29 21.71 -2.40
CA TYR A 50 -1.59 21.78 -3.85
C TYR A 50 -0.86 22.94 -4.54
N SER A 51 -1.07 24.17 -4.07
CA SER A 51 -0.47 25.37 -4.67
C SER A 51 1.06 25.37 -4.58
N PHE A 52 1.62 24.72 -3.55
CA PHE A 52 3.05 24.52 -3.45
C PHE A 52 3.59 23.62 -4.57
N ILE A 53 2.94 22.48 -4.84
CA ILE A 53 3.38 21.57 -5.90
C ILE A 53 3.19 22.20 -7.28
N GLU A 54 2.01 22.76 -7.55
CA GLU A 54 1.69 23.41 -8.83
C GLU A 54 2.72 24.50 -9.20
N LYS A 55 3.19 25.27 -8.20
CA LYS A 55 4.18 26.33 -8.41
C LYS A 55 5.61 25.82 -8.56
N ASN A 56 6.03 24.84 -7.77
CA ASN A 56 7.46 24.47 -7.65
C ASN A 56 7.85 23.23 -8.48
N TYR A 57 6.90 22.41 -8.89
CA TYR A 57 7.14 21.19 -9.66
C TYR A 57 6.17 21.09 -10.86
N PRO A 58 6.24 22.03 -11.82
CA PRO A 58 5.28 22.12 -12.94
C PRO A 58 5.30 20.91 -13.89
N GLU A 59 6.40 20.15 -13.92
CA GLU A 59 6.53 18.93 -14.72
C GLU A 59 5.80 17.71 -14.12
N ILE A 60 5.41 17.80 -12.84
CA ILE A 60 4.64 16.74 -12.17
C ILE A 60 3.18 16.83 -12.60
N HIS A 61 2.61 15.69 -13.00
CA HIS A 61 1.18 15.61 -13.26
C HIS A 61 0.41 15.62 -11.92
N LEU A 62 0.03 16.82 -11.48
CA LEU A 62 -0.71 17.03 -10.25
C LEU A 62 -2.22 16.90 -10.50
N ILE A 63 -2.86 15.97 -9.80
CA ILE A 63 -4.32 15.86 -9.74
C ILE A 63 -4.81 16.17 -8.33
N ARG A 64 -6.04 16.69 -8.22
CA ARG A 64 -6.65 17.06 -6.93
C ARG A 64 -8.04 16.44 -6.78
N ASN A 65 -8.39 16.04 -5.56
CA ASN A 65 -9.77 15.79 -5.16
C ASN A 65 -10.37 17.06 -4.53
N ASN A 66 -11.61 17.40 -4.87
CA ASN A 66 -12.31 18.57 -4.31
C ASN A 66 -12.50 18.48 -2.79
N LYS A 67 -12.63 17.25 -2.28
CA LYS A 67 -12.68 16.89 -0.86
C LYS A 67 -11.89 15.60 -0.67
N SER A 68 -11.57 15.26 0.57
CA SER A 68 -10.88 14.00 0.84
C SER A 68 -11.79 12.80 0.59
N GLU A 69 -11.43 12.01 -0.43
CA GLU A 69 -12.09 10.76 -0.83
C GLU A 69 -11.37 9.53 -0.25
N GLY A 70 -10.13 9.71 0.22
CA GLY A 70 -9.34 8.69 0.88
C GLY A 70 -8.26 8.07 0.00
N LEU A 71 -7.29 7.42 0.66
CA LEU A 71 -6.06 6.91 0.06
C LEU A 71 -6.33 5.99 -1.14
N ILE A 72 -7.23 5.02 -0.97
CA ILE A 72 -7.47 3.99 -1.99
C ILE A 72 -8.09 4.60 -3.25
N TYR A 73 -9.01 5.55 -3.08
CA TYR A 73 -9.61 6.26 -4.20
C TYR A 73 -8.55 7.05 -4.97
N SER A 74 -7.70 7.80 -4.27
CA SER A 74 -6.60 8.57 -4.87
C SER A 74 -5.59 7.68 -5.59
N ARG A 75 -5.25 6.50 -5.02
CA ARG A 75 -4.38 5.52 -5.68
C ARG A 75 -4.98 5.02 -7.00
N ASN A 76 -6.24 4.63 -7.02
CA ASN A 76 -6.90 4.19 -8.26
C ASN A 76 -6.86 5.29 -9.34
N ARG A 77 -7.22 6.53 -8.97
CA ARG A 77 -7.16 7.67 -9.91
C ARG A 77 -5.79 7.86 -10.55
N MET A 78 -4.72 7.67 -9.78
CA MET A 78 -3.36 7.76 -10.33
C MET A 78 -3.03 6.56 -11.22
N MET A 79 -3.38 5.34 -10.79
CA MET A 79 -3.13 4.12 -11.57
C MET A 79 -3.82 4.17 -12.94
N ASP A 80 -5.03 4.73 -13.03
CA ASP A 80 -5.79 4.90 -14.28
C ASP A 80 -5.08 5.82 -15.28
N LEU A 81 -4.27 6.76 -14.80
CA LEU A 81 -3.52 7.71 -15.61
C LEU A 81 -2.15 7.19 -16.04
N VAL A 82 -1.71 6.04 -15.50
CA VAL A 82 -0.39 5.49 -15.84
C VAL A 82 -0.42 4.82 -17.22
N THR A 83 0.42 5.35 -18.11
CA THR A 83 0.65 4.81 -19.46
C THR A 83 1.97 4.05 -19.57
N THR A 84 2.86 4.17 -18.58
CA THR A 84 4.18 3.53 -18.56
C THR A 84 4.10 2.04 -18.23
N ASP A 85 5.20 1.32 -18.44
CA ASP A 85 5.29 -0.13 -18.17
C ASP A 85 5.20 -0.44 -16.68
N PHE A 86 5.81 0.43 -15.87
CA PHE A 86 5.89 0.25 -14.42
C PHE A 86 5.31 1.45 -13.67
N ALA A 87 4.59 1.18 -12.56
CA ALA A 87 4.10 2.18 -11.63
C ALA A 87 4.70 1.96 -10.23
N ILE A 88 5.45 2.93 -9.74
CA ILE A 88 6.10 2.91 -8.44
C ILE A 88 5.24 3.71 -7.47
N SER A 89 4.69 3.06 -6.45
CA SER A 89 3.97 3.74 -5.37
C SER A 89 4.90 4.02 -4.20
N ILE A 90 5.07 5.30 -3.87
CA ILE A 90 5.77 5.75 -2.66
C ILE A 90 4.87 6.68 -1.83
N ASP A 91 4.91 6.54 -0.51
CA ASP A 91 4.21 7.47 0.38
C ASP A 91 4.91 8.85 0.39
N ASP A 92 4.17 9.91 0.76
CA ASP A 92 4.66 11.29 0.71
C ASP A 92 5.77 11.63 1.71
N ASP A 93 6.09 10.72 2.63
CA ASP A 93 7.19 10.77 3.58
C ASP A 93 8.24 9.66 3.36
N LEU A 94 8.31 9.11 2.15
CA LEU A 94 9.21 8.02 1.77
C LEU A 94 10.18 8.41 0.65
N HIS A 95 11.42 7.92 0.69
CA HIS A 95 12.40 8.11 -0.39
C HIS A 95 13.34 6.91 -0.55
N PHE A 96 13.95 6.78 -1.73
CA PHE A 96 14.97 5.77 -2.01
C PHE A 96 16.31 6.10 -1.31
N ILE A 97 16.92 5.07 -0.71
CA ILE A 97 18.31 5.10 -0.24
C ILE A 97 19.21 4.42 -1.28
N THR A 98 18.73 3.35 -1.89
CA THR A 98 19.46 2.61 -2.93
C THR A 98 19.75 3.50 -4.14
N THR A 99 20.99 3.48 -4.62
CA THR A 99 21.39 4.12 -5.87
C THR A 99 20.92 3.31 -7.07
N ASN A 100 20.47 3.97 -8.14
CA ASN A 100 19.95 3.33 -9.36
C ASN A 100 18.81 2.33 -9.11
N PRO A 101 17.76 2.71 -8.36
CA PRO A 101 16.69 1.78 -8.01
C PRO A 101 15.88 1.31 -9.23
N LEU A 102 15.80 2.11 -10.29
CA LEU A 102 15.00 1.80 -11.49
C LEU A 102 15.63 0.67 -12.31
N GLU A 103 16.96 0.68 -12.46
CA GLU A 103 17.71 -0.38 -13.13
C GLU A 103 17.59 -1.71 -12.38
N ILE A 104 17.61 -1.68 -11.05
CA ILE A 104 17.41 -2.87 -10.21
C ILE A 104 15.98 -3.42 -10.39
N ILE A 105 14.98 -2.54 -10.41
CA ILE A 105 13.58 -2.91 -10.64
C ILE A 105 13.39 -3.55 -12.02
N GLU A 106 13.95 -2.93 -13.06
CA GLU A 106 13.87 -3.44 -14.43
C GLU A 106 14.47 -4.84 -14.53
N LYS A 107 15.71 -5.01 -14.06
CA LYS A 107 16.38 -6.30 -14.00
C LYS A 107 15.56 -7.35 -13.25
N ALA A 108 14.96 -6.96 -12.11
CA ALA A 108 14.14 -7.88 -11.32
C ALA A 108 12.90 -8.37 -12.09
N PHE A 109 12.24 -7.49 -12.86
CA PHE A 109 11.10 -7.90 -13.71
C PHE A 109 11.51 -8.76 -14.91
N ASP A 110 12.69 -8.50 -15.49
CA ASP A 110 13.24 -9.32 -16.58
C ASP A 110 13.58 -10.73 -16.10
N GLU A 111 14.18 -10.86 -14.92
CA GLU A 111 14.54 -12.13 -14.30
C GLU A 111 13.34 -12.88 -13.71
N ASN A 112 12.23 -12.19 -13.42
CA ASN A 112 11.02 -12.77 -12.83
C ASN A 112 9.78 -12.42 -13.68
N PRO A 113 9.58 -13.08 -14.83
CA PRO A 113 8.49 -12.78 -15.75
C PRO A 113 7.09 -13.05 -15.15
N ASP A 114 6.98 -13.81 -14.07
CA ASP A 114 5.75 -14.09 -13.32
C ASP A 114 5.48 -13.12 -12.16
N ALA A 115 6.33 -12.10 -11.98
CA ALA A 115 6.13 -11.04 -11.00
C ALA A 115 5.07 -10.03 -11.48
N ALA A 116 3.98 -9.90 -10.72
CA ALA A 116 3.04 -8.79 -10.85
C ALA A 116 3.63 -7.49 -10.32
N LEU A 117 4.31 -7.58 -9.17
CA LEU A 117 4.83 -6.43 -8.46
C LEU A 117 5.97 -6.85 -7.52
N PHE A 118 6.81 -5.87 -7.17
CA PHE A 118 7.81 -5.98 -6.12
C PHE A 118 7.49 -5.06 -4.95
N SER A 119 7.57 -5.59 -3.73
CA SER A 119 7.58 -4.81 -2.48
C SER A 119 9.02 -4.52 -2.07
N PHE A 120 9.32 -3.28 -1.71
CA PHE A 120 10.69 -2.88 -1.35
C PHE A 120 11.04 -3.17 0.11
N ARG A 121 12.33 -3.11 0.42
CA ARG A 121 12.84 -3.11 1.79
C ARG A 121 12.68 -1.73 2.42
N ILE A 122 12.04 -1.68 3.57
CA ILE A 122 11.62 -0.41 4.19
C ILE A 122 12.30 -0.21 5.54
N TYR A 123 13.04 0.87 5.68
CA TYR A 123 13.55 1.30 6.98
C TYR A 123 12.66 2.38 7.58
N TRP A 124 12.25 2.22 8.84
CA TRP A 124 11.33 3.14 9.54
C TRP A 124 12.08 3.95 10.58
N ASN A 125 12.46 5.17 10.21
CA ASN A 125 13.08 6.15 11.08
C ASN A 125 13.04 7.54 10.42
N LEU A 126 13.13 8.61 11.21
CA LEU A 126 13.23 9.98 10.70
C LEU A 126 14.52 10.17 9.89
N GLU A 127 15.62 9.56 10.34
CA GLU A 127 16.93 9.60 9.71
C GLU A 127 17.25 8.30 8.97
N GLU A 128 18.07 8.37 7.94
CA GLU A 128 18.55 7.21 7.18
C GLU A 128 19.37 6.22 8.06
N PRO A 129 19.39 4.92 7.72
CA PRO A 129 20.16 3.94 8.47
C PRO A 129 21.65 4.13 8.20
N LYS A 130 22.48 3.99 9.25
CA LYS A 130 23.95 4.05 9.12
C LYS A 130 24.55 2.86 8.37
N ILE A 131 23.83 1.74 8.36
CA ILE A 131 24.22 0.48 7.71
C ILE A 131 23.08 0.10 6.79
N THR A 132 23.39 -0.19 5.52
CA THR A 132 22.41 -0.57 4.49
C THR A 132 22.53 -2.03 4.05
N GLY A 133 23.61 -2.71 4.45
CA GLY A 133 23.87 -4.12 4.15
C GLY A 133 22.74 -5.03 4.61
N CYS A 134 22.44 -6.05 3.82
CA CYS A 134 21.36 -6.99 4.07
C CYS A 134 21.71 -8.36 3.51
N ASN A 135 21.33 -9.40 4.23
CA ASN A 135 21.42 -10.79 3.76
C ASN A 135 20.06 -11.33 3.29
N ASP A 136 19.02 -10.48 3.27
CA ASP A 136 17.74 -10.88 2.72
C ASP A 136 17.90 -11.16 1.22
N VAL A 137 17.25 -12.23 0.78
CA VAL A 137 17.17 -12.60 -0.63
C VAL A 137 15.77 -12.33 -1.17
N LEU A 138 15.68 -12.13 -2.48
CA LEU A 138 14.41 -12.05 -3.19
C LEU A 138 13.60 -13.33 -2.97
N HIS A 139 12.35 -13.19 -2.56
CA HIS A 139 11.44 -14.32 -2.34
C HIS A 139 9.98 -13.91 -2.55
N GLN A 140 9.14 -14.90 -2.86
CA GLN A 140 7.70 -14.68 -2.99
C GLN A 140 7.08 -14.41 -1.62
N THR A 141 6.22 -13.40 -1.53
CA THR A 141 5.50 -12.99 -0.32
C THR A 141 3.98 -13.03 -0.55
N LYS A 142 3.22 -13.14 0.54
CA LYS A 142 1.75 -13.09 0.53
C LYS A 142 1.20 -11.79 -0.01
N SER A 143 1.78 -10.66 0.41
CA SER A 143 1.27 -9.31 0.15
C SER A 143 2.44 -8.32 0.06
N PHE A 144 2.17 -7.03 0.05
CA PHE A 144 3.17 -5.98 -0.17
C PHE A 144 2.91 -4.74 0.69
N ALA A 145 3.88 -3.83 0.74
CA ALA A 145 3.70 -2.53 1.37
C ALA A 145 3.12 -1.51 0.39
N GLY A 146 1.90 -1.01 0.66
CA GLY A 146 1.18 -0.14 -0.27
C GLY A 146 1.91 1.17 -0.64
N GLY A 147 2.77 1.68 0.26
CA GLY A 147 3.57 2.88 0.06
C GLY A 147 5.02 2.65 -0.35
N ALA A 148 5.40 1.42 -0.70
CA ALA A 148 6.78 1.09 -1.10
C ALA A 148 6.79 -0.14 -2.02
N ASN A 149 6.26 0.02 -3.23
CA ASN A 149 6.17 -1.05 -4.20
C ASN A 149 6.26 -0.53 -5.64
N VAL A 150 6.45 -1.47 -6.58
CA VAL A 150 6.35 -1.23 -8.02
C VAL A 150 5.52 -2.30 -8.70
N TRP A 151 4.54 -1.87 -9.48
CA TRP A 151 3.65 -2.70 -10.28
C TRP A 151 4.11 -2.81 -11.72
N ARG A 152 3.96 -4.01 -12.31
CA ARG A 152 3.87 -4.18 -13.76
C ARG A 152 2.47 -3.80 -14.22
N MET A 153 2.37 -2.74 -15.02
CA MET A 153 1.08 -2.14 -15.36
C MET A 153 0.19 -3.01 -16.25
N SER A 154 0.77 -3.90 -17.05
CA SER A 154 -0.04 -4.90 -17.77
C SER A 154 -0.81 -5.80 -16.81
N VAL A 155 -0.22 -6.17 -15.68
CA VAL A 155 -0.84 -7.04 -14.68
C VAL A 155 -1.86 -6.30 -13.82
N TRP A 156 -1.59 -5.03 -13.47
CA TRP A 156 -2.57 -4.19 -12.79
C TRP A 156 -3.88 -4.12 -13.58
N ARG A 157 -3.81 -3.92 -14.90
CA ARG A 157 -4.96 -3.82 -15.79
C ARG A 157 -5.75 -5.13 -15.94
N ASP A 158 -5.17 -6.25 -15.53
CA ASP A 158 -5.83 -7.57 -15.55
C ASP A 158 -6.66 -7.85 -14.29
N ILE A 159 -6.50 -7.07 -13.21
CA ILE A 159 -7.26 -7.25 -11.97
C ILE A 159 -8.24 -6.09 -11.74
N PRO A 160 -9.30 -6.29 -10.93
CA PRO A 160 -10.15 -5.18 -10.52
C PRO A 160 -9.34 -4.15 -9.72
N ASP A 161 -9.69 -2.87 -9.89
CA ASP A 161 -9.14 -1.79 -9.07
C ASP A 161 -9.31 -2.06 -7.57
N TYR A 162 -8.53 -1.35 -6.76
CA TYR A 162 -8.70 -1.43 -5.33
C TYR A 162 -10.12 -1.04 -4.92
N PRO A 163 -10.71 -1.71 -3.92
CA PRO A 163 -12.05 -1.41 -3.45
C PRO A 163 -12.06 -0.07 -2.71
N ALA A 164 -12.21 1.06 -3.41
CA ALA A 164 -12.13 2.42 -2.84
C ALA A 164 -13.05 2.66 -1.62
N TRP A 165 -14.13 1.89 -1.50
CA TRP A 165 -15.04 1.89 -0.35
C TRP A 165 -14.43 1.33 0.96
N PHE A 166 -13.24 0.72 0.90
CA PHE A 166 -12.42 0.42 2.06
C PHE A 166 -11.83 1.70 2.67
N VAL A 167 -11.65 2.75 1.86
CA VAL A 167 -11.04 4.06 2.18
C VAL A 167 -9.55 3.98 2.55
N PHE A 168 -9.18 3.07 3.45
CA PHE A 168 -7.85 2.90 4.00
C PHE A 168 -7.70 1.50 4.65
N TYR A 169 -6.57 0.83 4.40
CA TYR A 169 -6.25 -0.56 4.74
C TYR A 169 -6.97 -1.62 3.92
N GLY A 170 -6.24 -2.69 3.59
CA GLY A 170 -6.75 -3.93 3.01
C GLY A 170 -6.72 -3.94 1.48
N GLU A 171 -6.32 -2.84 0.85
CA GLU A 171 -6.09 -2.76 -0.59
C GLU A 171 -4.98 -3.71 -1.05
N GLU A 172 -3.91 -3.84 -0.26
CA GLU A 172 -2.75 -4.68 -0.59
C GLU A 172 -3.16 -6.16 -0.60
N ASP A 173 -3.84 -6.59 0.45
CA ASP A 173 -4.35 -7.97 0.55
C ASP A 173 -5.44 -8.25 -0.49
N PHE A 174 -6.32 -7.28 -0.79
CA PHE A 174 -7.31 -7.43 -1.86
C PHE A 174 -6.63 -7.76 -3.19
N ALA A 175 -5.66 -6.93 -3.60
CA ALA A 175 -4.92 -7.17 -4.84
C ALA A 175 -4.15 -8.49 -4.79
N SER A 176 -3.55 -8.81 -3.64
CA SER A 176 -2.80 -10.05 -3.46
C SER A 176 -3.65 -11.30 -3.68
N PHE A 177 -4.89 -11.32 -3.19
CA PHE A 177 -5.79 -12.43 -3.48
C PHE A 177 -6.20 -12.50 -4.96
N GLN A 178 -6.43 -11.35 -5.62
CA GLN A 178 -6.75 -11.32 -7.04
C GLN A 178 -5.59 -11.84 -7.91
N LEU A 179 -4.37 -11.40 -7.61
CA LEU A 179 -3.15 -11.85 -8.27
C LEU A 179 -2.92 -13.34 -8.08
N PHE A 180 -3.05 -13.84 -6.86
CA PHE A 180 -2.90 -15.25 -6.55
C PHE A 180 -3.86 -16.12 -7.37
N LYS A 181 -5.12 -15.70 -7.51
CA LYS A 181 -6.12 -16.43 -8.33
C LYS A 181 -5.80 -16.41 -9.83
N ARG A 182 -5.02 -15.44 -10.28
CA ARG A 182 -4.50 -15.35 -11.65
C ARG A 182 -3.10 -15.95 -11.81
N GLN A 183 -2.57 -16.60 -10.78
CA GLN A 183 -1.23 -17.22 -10.75
C GLN A 183 -0.07 -16.24 -10.89
N TRP A 184 -0.34 -14.94 -10.72
CA TRP A 184 0.71 -13.93 -10.62
C TRP A 184 1.33 -13.93 -9.23
N LYS A 185 2.61 -13.59 -9.14
CA LYS A 185 3.37 -13.56 -7.89
C LYS A 185 3.71 -12.16 -7.42
N ILE A 186 3.86 -12.04 -6.11
CA ILE A 186 4.35 -10.84 -5.44
C ILE A 186 5.69 -11.20 -4.81
N TYR A 187 6.70 -10.39 -5.06
CA TYR A 187 8.04 -10.62 -4.55
C TYR A 187 8.48 -9.50 -3.61
N TYR A 188 9.23 -9.87 -2.57
CA TYR A 188 10.00 -8.92 -1.79
C TYR A 188 11.35 -8.71 -2.48
N LEU A 189 11.70 -7.45 -2.77
CA LEU A 189 12.94 -7.05 -3.44
C LEU A 189 13.85 -6.32 -2.43
N PRO A 190 14.74 -7.05 -1.74
CA PRO A 190 15.56 -6.46 -0.67
C PRO A 190 16.63 -5.49 -1.16
N GLU A 191 17.04 -5.58 -2.42
CA GLU A 191 18.06 -4.70 -3.02
C GLU A 191 17.61 -3.24 -3.08
N VAL A 192 16.30 -3.00 -3.24
CA VAL A 192 15.72 -1.67 -3.21
C VAL A 192 15.35 -1.32 -1.77
N LEU A 193 16.17 -0.46 -1.16
CA LEU A 193 15.98 0.08 0.18
C LEU A 193 15.38 1.48 0.10
N VAL A 194 14.31 1.68 0.87
CA VAL A 194 13.63 2.97 1.04
C VAL A 194 13.57 3.37 2.51
N ASN A 195 13.62 4.66 2.78
CA ASN A 195 13.40 5.23 4.11
C ASN A 195 11.99 5.81 4.22
N HIS A 196 11.18 5.26 5.12
CA HIS A 196 9.90 5.82 5.53
C HIS A 196 10.11 6.69 6.77
N ARG A 197 9.95 8.02 6.63
CA ARG A 197 10.27 9.01 7.67
C ARG A 197 9.18 9.11 8.72
N VAL A 198 9.13 8.08 9.57
CA VAL A 198 8.08 7.96 10.59
C VAL A 198 8.66 7.98 12.00
N ASP A 199 8.03 8.77 12.86
CA ASP A 199 8.24 8.68 14.31
C ASP A 199 7.26 7.68 14.94
N LEU A 200 7.79 6.53 15.31
CA LEU A 200 7.01 5.44 15.92
C LEU A 200 6.52 5.76 17.34
N LYS A 201 7.16 6.69 18.05
CA LYS A 201 6.75 7.08 19.41
C LYS A 201 5.53 7.99 19.35
N SER A 202 5.54 9.02 18.50
CA SER A 202 4.39 9.93 18.34
C SER A 202 3.16 9.26 17.72
N ARG A 203 3.34 8.25 16.84
CA ARG A 203 2.21 7.51 16.24
C ARG A 203 1.27 6.84 17.27
N LYS A 204 1.74 6.50 18.47
CA LYS A 204 0.93 5.83 19.50
C LYS A 204 -0.10 6.75 20.18
N ASN A 205 0.14 8.07 20.17
CA ASN A 205 -0.70 9.06 20.87
C ASN A 205 -1.71 9.75 19.95
N ASN A 206 -1.94 9.21 18.76
CA ASN A 206 -2.70 9.89 17.73
C ASN A 206 -4.21 9.89 18.03
N ALA A 207 -4.86 11.04 17.89
CA ALA A 207 -6.29 11.23 18.15
C ALA A 207 -7.18 10.27 17.31
N ASP A 208 -6.64 9.81 16.17
CA ASP A 208 -7.30 8.94 15.21
C ASP A 208 -7.19 7.44 15.50
N TYR A 209 -6.62 7.03 16.64
CA TYR A 209 -6.38 5.62 16.98
C TYR A 209 -7.64 4.75 16.84
N SER A 210 -8.78 5.19 17.37
CA SER A 210 -10.04 4.42 17.32
C SER A 210 -10.55 4.27 15.89
N LEU A 211 -10.40 5.31 15.06
CA LEU A 211 -10.81 5.29 13.66
C LEU A 211 -9.93 4.32 12.86
N ARG A 212 -8.61 4.37 13.06
CA ARG A 212 -7.66 3.46 12.43
C ARG A 212 -7.91 2.00 12.82
N LEU A 213 -8.20 1.74 14.10
CA LEU A 213 -8.54 0.40 14.57
C LEU A 213 -9.83 -0.12 13.94
N ARG A 214 -10.90 0.69 13.91
CA ARG A 214 -12.16 0.33 13.21
C ARG A 214 -11.91 0.01 11.75
N ARG A 215 -11.14 0.85 11.04
CA ARG A 215 -10.83 0.66 9.61
C ARG A 215 -10.01 -0.61 9.35
N SER A 216 -9.03 -0.91 10.20
CA SER A 216 -8.23 -2.13 10.09
C SER A 216 -9.05 -3.40 10.37
N LEU A 217 -9.93 -3.37 11.38
CA LEU A 217 -10.81 -4.51 11.68
C LEU A 217 -11.81 -4.76 10.56
N ARG A 218 -12.52 -3.72 10.12
CA ARG A 218 -13.53 -3.88 9.07
C ARG A 218 -12.91 -4.35 7.75
N SER A 219 -11.74 -3.82 7.35
CA SER A 219 -11.10 -4.23 6.08
C SER A 219 -10.65 -5.69 6.13
N GLY A 220 -10.06 -6.14 7.25
CA GLY A 220 -9.74 -7.54 7.45
C GLY A 220 -10.97 -8.45 7.38
N TRP A 221 -12.08 -8.04 7.98
CA TRP A 221 -13.33 -8.80 7.90
C TRP A 221 -13.93 -8.80 6.50
N TYR A 222 -13.91 -7.66 5.81
CA TYR A 222 -14.32 -7.59 4.41
C TYR A 222 -13.53 -8.59 3.56
N LEU A 223 -12.21 -8.65 3.73
CA LEU A 223 -11.34 -9.59 3.03
C LEU A 223 -11.67 -11.06 3.33
N TYR A 224 -11.97 -11.40 4.59
CA TYR A 224 -12.46 -12.75 4.93
C TYR A 224 -13.71 -13.10 4.13
N PHE A 225 -14.69 -12.19 4.11
CA PHE A 225 -15.93 -12.39 3.36
C PHE A 225 -15.80 -12.15 1.85
N LEU A 226 -14.72 -11.59 1.33
CA LEU A 226 -14.46 -11.52 -0.12
C LEU A 226 -13.77 -12.78 -0.64
N PHE A 227 -12.78 -13.29 0.10
CA PHE A 227 -11.83 -14.27 -0.44
C PHE A 227 -11.76 -15.59 0.32
N TYR A 228 -12.10 -15.66 1.61
CA TYR A 228 -11.87 -16.90 2.36
C TYR A 228 -12.96 -17.94 2.04
N PRO A 229 -12.64 -19.26 2.15
CA PRO A 229 -13.65 -20.30 2.12
C PRO A 229 -14.66 -20.09 3.27
N LEU A 230 -15.96 -20.22 2.98
CA LEU A 230 -17.03 -19.95 3.95
C LEU A 230 -16.86 -20.71 5.28
N LYS A 231 -16.36 -21.95 5.22
CA LYS A 231 -16.12 -22.80 6.40
C LYS A 231 -15.01 -22.26 7.32
N VAL A 232 -14.11 -21.42 6.82
CA VAL A 232 -12.99 -20.84 7.59
C VAL A 232 -13.37 -19.52 8.26
N ILE A 233 -14.31 -18.77 7.67
CA ILE A 233 -14.67 -17.42 8.10
C ILE A 233 -15.08 -17.34 9.58
N PRO A 234 -15.99 -18.21 10.11
CA PRO A 234 -16.40 -18.12 11.52
C PRO A 234 -15.22 -18.15 12.48
N ARG A 235 -14.25 -19.06 12.26
CA ARG A 235 -13.05 -19.18 13.09
C ARG A 235 -12.16 -17.94 13.01
N LYS A 236 -12.02 -17.31 11.84
CA LYS A 236 -11.19 -16.11 11.67
C LYS A 236 -11.83 -14.88 12.29
N ILE A 237 -13.15 -14.72 12.17
CA ILE A 237 -13.89 -13.67 12.86
C ILE A 237 -13.80 -13.82 14.38
N THR A 238 -14.07 -15.02 14.91
CA THR A 238 -14.00 -15.25 16.37
C THR A 238 -12.59 -15.01 16.91
N TYR A 239 -11.55 -15.50 16.23
CA TYR A 239 -10.17 -15.21 16.59
C TYR A 239 -9.86 -13.71 16.57
N SER A 240 -10.25 -13.01 15.50
CA SER A 240 -10.05 -11.56 15.37
C SER A 240 -10.70 -10.78 16.52
N VAL A 241 -11.95 -11.09 16.86
CA VAL A 241 -12.69 -10.44 17.96
C VAL A 241 -12.03 -10.77 19.30
N TRP A 242 -11.75 -12.05 19.56
CA TRP A 242 -11.12 -12.50 20.80
C TRP A 242 -9.77 -11.82 21.06
N MET A 243 -8.95 -11.68 20.03
CA MET A 243 -7.64 -11.00 20.16
C MET A 243 -7.77 -9.53 20.55
N GLN A 244 -8.77 -8.81 20.03
CA GLN A 244 -9.02 -7.42 20.44
C GLN A 244 -9.54 -7.33 21.87
N LEU A 245 -10.43 -8.26 22.28
CA LEU A 245 -10.91 -8.33 23.67
C LEU A 245 -9.74 -8.59 24.63
N LYS A 246 -8.97 -9.65 24.38
CA LYS A 246 -7.86 -10.08 25.23
C LYS A 246 -6.73 -9.05 25.33
N LEU A 247 -6.31 -8.47 24.20
CA LEU A 247 -5.12 -7.60 24.19
C LEU A 247 -5.43 -6.14 24.53
N ARG A 248 -6.68 -5.69 24.40
CA ARG A 248 -7.05 -4.27 24.56
C ARG A 248 -8.16 -4.08 25.58
N VAL A 249 -9.35 -4.65 25.34
CA VAL A 249 -10.54 -4.37 26.16
C VAL A 249 -10.35 -4.84 27.60
N PHE A 250 -9.87 -6.07 27.82
CA PHE A 250 -9.58 -6.59 29.16
C PHE A 250 -8.42 -5.88 29.86
N LYS A 251 -7.65 -5.06 29.13
CA LYS A 251 -6.63 -4.16 29.68
C LYS A 251 -7.15 -2.73 29.91
N GLY A 252 -8.47 -2.51 29.80
CA GLY A 252 -9.13 -1.23 30.06
C GLY A 252 -9.30 -0.31 28.84
N ASP A 253 -8.90 -0.71 27.63
CA ASP A 253 -9.10 0.09 26.41
C ASP A 253 -10.52 -0.10 25.84
N PHE A 254 -11.51 0.58 26.44
CA PHE A 254 -12.91 0.54 25.97
C PHE A 254 -13.12 1.22 24.60
N LYS A 255 -12.16 2.02 24.11
CA LYS A 255 -12.21 2.54 22.73
C LYS A 255 -12.10 1.42 21.72
N ALA A 256 -11.34 0.36 22.03
CA ALA A 256 -11.28 -0.85 21.21
C ALA A 256 -12.61 -1.60 21.14
N LEU A 257 -13.40 -1.60 22.23
CA LEU A 257 -14.74 -2.20 22.23
C LEU A 257 -15.70 -1.43 21.31
N LYS A 258 -15.69 -0.09 21.36
CA LYS A 258 -16.44 0.75 20.44
C LYS A 258 -16.02 0.52 18.98
N ALA A 259 -14.72 0.41 18.72
CA ALA A 259 -14.20 0.12 17.38
C ALA A 259 -14.67 -1.25 16.84
N LEU A 260 -14.69 -2.29 17.68
CA LEU A 260 -15.23 -3.61 17.33
C LEU A 260 -16.71 -3.53 16.94
N PHE A 261 -17.53 -2.89 17.77
CA PHE A 261 -18.97 -2.74 17.51
C PHE A 261 -19.24 -2.01 16.18
N LEU A 262 -18.55 -0.89 15.96
CA LEU A 262 -18.69 -0.10 14.74
C LEU A 262 -18.17 -0.85 13.50
N ALA A 263 -17.11 -1.64 13.62
CA ALA A 263 -16.63 -2.49 12.53
C ALA A 263 -17.63 -3.59 12.16
N THR A 264 -18.43 -4.08 13.12
CA THR A 264 -19.50 -5.05 12.86
C THR A 264 -20.64 -4.42 12.08
N ILE A 265 -21.05 -3.20 12.46
CA ILE A 265 -22.06 -2.43 11.70
C ILE A 265 -21.56 -2.19 10.27
N ASP A 266 -20.30 -1.76 10.11
CA ASP A 266 -19.67 -1.56 8.81
C ASP A 266 -19.74 -2.83 7.94
N LEU A 267 -19.45 -4.01 8.52
CA LEU A 267 -19.56 -5.31 7.84
C LEU A 267 -20.98 -5.63 7.38
N ILE A 268 -21.98 -5.39 8.23
CA ILE A 268 -23.38 -5.64 7.88
C ILE A 268 -23.79 -4.74 6.71
N LEU A 269 -23.47 -3.45 6.78
CA LEU A 269 -23.81 -2.48 5.74
C LEU A 269 -23.08 -2.76 4.42
N ALA A 270 -21.84 -3.23 4.48
CA ALA A 270 -21.04 -3.56 3.30
C ALA A 270 -21.38 -4.94 2.70
N PHE A 271 -22.14 -5.79 3.40
CA PHE A 271 -22.35 -7.19 3.03
C PHE A 271 -22.90 -7.39 1.61
N PRO A 272 -23.91 -6.61 1.12
CA PRO A 272 -24.38 -6.75 -0.26
C PRO A 272 -23.27 -6.49 -1.29
N LYS A 273 -22.42 -5.48 -1.02
CA LYS A 273 -21.28 -5.15 -1.87
C LYS A 273 -20.21 -6.24 -1.82
N ILE A 274 -19.96 -6.82 -0.64
CA ILE A 274 -19.02 -7.92 -0.46
C ILE A 274 -19.45 -9.15 -1.27
N ILE A 275 -20.71 -9.57 -1.18
CA ILE A 275 -21.21 -10.73 -1.93
C ILE A 275 -21.08 -10.50 -3.43
N ARG A 276 -21.48 -9.32 -3.93
CA ARG A 276 -21.39 -8.96 -5.35
C ARG A 276 -19.95 -9.00 -5.90
N ASN A 277 -18.95 -8.69 -5.07
CA ASN A 277 -17.54 -8.60 -5.48
C ASN A 277 -16.69 -9.76 -4.96
N SER A 278 -17.30 -10.82 -4.40
CA SER A 278 -16.55 -11.93 -3.82
C SER A 278 -15.85 -12.76 -4.90
N ASN A 279 -14.61 -13.15 -4.62
CA ASN A 279 -13.81 -13.99 -5.51
C ASN A 279 -13.09 -15.06 -4.68
N ARG A 280 -13.85 -16.01 -4.14
CA ARG A 280 -13.37 -16.91 -3.08
C ARG A 280 -12.26 -17.84 -3.54
N LEU A 281 -11.30 -18.05 -2.64
CA LEU A 281 -10.39 -19.18 -2.69
C LEU A 281 -11.15 -20.45 -2.32
N SER A 282 -10.86 -21.53 -3.04
CA SER A 282 -11.11 -22.90 -2.59
C SER A 282 -10.32 -23.19 -1.32
N VAL A 283 -10.69 -24.27 -0.61
CA VAL A 283 -9.95 -24.71 0.59
C VAL A 283 -8.49 -25.05 0.24
N ARG A 284 -8.23 -25.57 -0.97
CA ARG A 284 -6.87 -25.87 -1.44
C ARG A 284 -6.08 -24.60 -1.72
N GLU A 285 -6.63 -23.69 -2.51
CA GLU A 285 -6.03 -22.37 -2.78
C GLU A 285 -5.73 -21.62 -1.48
N TYR A 286 -6.66 -21.64 -0.53
CA TYR A 286 -6.48 -21.01 0.77
C TYR A 286 -5.28 -21.59 1.53
N LYS A 287 -5.12 -22.92 1.56
CA LYS A 287 -3.97 -23.57 2.22
C LYS A 287 -2.65 -23.16 1.57
N ILE A 288 -2.57 -23.23 0.24
CA ILE A 288 -1.37 -22.83 -0.53
C ILE A 288 -1.03 -21.35 -0.25
N TYR A 289 -2.03 -20.46 -0.27
CA TYR A 289 -1.81 -19.05 0.03
C TYR A 289 -1.30 -18.82 1.46
N GLN A 290 -1.74 -19.61 2.44
CA GLN A 290 -1.24 -19.50 3.82
C GLN A 290 0.21 -19.97 3.97
N GLU A 291 0.73 -20.81 3.05
CA GLU A 291 2.11 -21.32 3.05
C GLU A 291 3.13 -20.31 2.50
N LEU A 292 2.68 -19.29 1.76
CA LEU A 292 3.55 -18.20 1.28
C LEU A 292 4.17 -17.42 2.46
N GLU A 293 5.35 -16.83 2.24
CA GLU A 293 6.02 -16.04 3.28
C GLU A 293 5.22 -14.77 3.64
N ASP A 294 5.29 -14.39 4.92
CA ASP A 294 4.60 -13.18 5.39
C ASP A 294 5.34 -11.92 4.90
N THR A 295 4.57 -10.88 4.59
CA THR A 295 5.10 -9.61 4.09
C THR A 295 6.01 -8.92 5.10
N LYS A 296 7.25 -8.62 4.67
CA LYS A 296 8.18 -7.77 5.42
C LYS A 296 7.81 -6.29 5.25
N LEU A 297 7.09 -5.74 6.23
CA LEU A 297 6.65 -4.32 6.22
C LEU A 297 7.66 -3.35 6.83
N TYR A 298 8.71 -3.86 7.46
CA TYR A 298 9.83 -3.09 7.96
C TYR A 298 11.06 -3.98 8.05
N TRP A 299 12.21 -3.37 7.83
CA TRP A 299 13.53 -3.97 7.99
C TRP A 299 14.27 -3.32 9.15
N LYS A 300 15.08 -4.13 9.83
CA LYS A 300 15.96 -3.69 10.91
C LYS A 300 17.41 -3.98 10.50
N PRO A 301 18.29 -2.97 10.49
CA PRO A 301 19.72 -3.13 10.24
C PRO A 301 20.41 -4.09 11.20
#